data_AF-A0A0C3CJV3-F1
#
_entry.id   AF-A0A0C3CJV3-F1
#
_cell.length_a   1.000
_cell.length_b   1.000
_cell.length_c   1.000
_cell.angle_alpha   90.00
_cell.angle_beta   90.00
_cell.angle_gamma   90.00
#
_symmetry.space_group_name_H-M   'P 1'
#
loop_
_entity.id
_entity.type
_entity.pdbx_description
1 polymer ?
#
loop_
_entity_poly.entity_id
_entity_poly.type
_entity_poly.pdbx_seq_one_letter_code
_entity_poly.pdbx_strand_id
1 'polypeptide(L)' 'MKGFSLQGKWTSTHNKAFIMLKIALTSEPVLKGPKYDGTPFVVTTDGCKFGFAGMLSQRHTTVLPNGKEVSRMH' A
#
# COMPACT_ATOMS: atom_id res chain seq x y z
N MET A 1 9.36 -24.76 6.37
CA MET A 1 9.89 -23.70 5.49
C MET A 1 11.41 -23.87 5.42
N LYS A 2 11.99 -24.02 4.22
CA LYS A 2 13.45 -23.91 4.08
C LYS A 2 13.80 -22.42 4.12
N GLY A 3 14.52 -21.97 5.13
CA GLY A 3 14.98 -20.59 5.22
C GLY A 3 16.06 -20.36 4.16
N PHE A 4 15.82 -19.44 3.23
CA PHE A 4 16.86 -18.98 2.32
C PHE A 4 17.74 -17.98 3.06
N SER A 5 19.00 -18.35 3.32
CA SER A 5 19.94 -17.42 3.94
C SER A 5 20.32 -16.31 2.96
N LEU A 6 20.20 -15.07 3.42
CA LEU A 6 20.68 -13.88 2.71
C LEU A 6 22.10 -13.49 3.14
N GLN A 7 22.73 -14.27 4.04
CA GLN A 7 24.09 -14.03 4.52
C GLN A 7 25.06 -14.00 3.34
N GLY A 8 25.85 -12.93 3.23
CA GLY A 8 26.80 -12.72 2.12
C GLY A 8 26.18 -12.30 0.78
N LYS A 9 24.85 -12.32 0.64
CA LYS A 9 24.12 -11.87 -0.56
C LYS A 9 23.48 -10.49 -0.38
N TRP A 10 23.24 -10.07 0.85
CA TRP A 10 22.77 -8.72 1.16
C TRP A 10 23.91 -7.71 1.03
N THR A 11 23.75 -6.75 0.11
CA THR A 11 24.76 -5.73 -0.18
C THR A 11 24.26 -4.36 0.26
N SER A 12 25.15 -3.36 0.23
CA SER A 12 24.77 -1.96 0.48
C SER A 12 23.67 -1.48 -0.47
N THR A 13 23.68 -1.92 -1.73
CA THR A 13 22.65 -1.59 -2.72
C THR A 13 21.28 -2.14 -2.32
N HIS A 14 21.21 -3.39 -1.86
CA HIS A 14 19.97 -3.99 -1.37
C HIS A 14 19.44 -3.24 -0.14
N ASN A 15 20.33 -2.83 0.77
CA ASN A 15 19.94 -2.06 1.94
C ASN A 15 19.33 -0.69 1.55
N LYS A 16 19.96 0.02 0.61
CA LYS A 16 19.43 1.30 0.11
C LYS A 16 18.05 1.11 -0.53
N ALA A 17 17.88 0.10 -1.38
CA ALA A 17 16.61 -0.21 -2.00
C ALA A 17 15.52 -0.55 -0.96
N PHE A 18 15.85 -1.35 0.05
CA PHE A 18 14.93 -1.70 1.13
C PHE A 18 14.49 -0.47 1.93
N ILE A 19 15.40 0.43 2.27
CA ILE A 19 15.07 1.66 2.97
C ILE A 19 14.18 2.57 2.11
N MET A 20 14.48 2.73 0.82
CA MET A 20 13.61 3.50 -0.09
C MET A 20 12.20 2.90 -0.18
N LEU A 21 12.09 1.57 -0.28
CA LEU A 21 10.80 0.89 -0.28
C LEU A 21 10.05 1.10 1.03
N LYS A 22 10.73 0.97 2.18
CA LYS A 22 10.14 1.23 3.49
C LYS A 22 9.61 2.65 3.59
N ILE A 23 10.40 3.64 3.17
CA ILE A 23 9.97 5.04 3.15
C ILE A 23 8.72 5.17 2.29
N ALA A 24 8.77 4.75 1.02
CA ALA A 24 7.65 4.85 0.09
C ALA A 24 6.35 4.21 0.64
N LEU A 25 6.45 3.03 1.26
CA LEU A 25 5.32 2.34 1.87
C LEU A 25 4.77 3.01 3.14
N THR A 26 5.59 3.78 3.84
CA THR A 26 5.21 4.43 5.11
C THR A 26 4.93 5.93 4.97
N SER A 27 5.21 6.53 3.80
CA SER A 27 5.08 7.97 3.55
C SER A 27 3.90 8.37 2.65
N GLU A 28 3.37 7.47 1.81
CA GLU A 28 2.21 7.73 0.92
C GLU A 28 0.91 7.85 1.77
N PRO A 29 -0.10 8.64 1.37
CA PRO A 29 -0.87 9.44 2.31
C PRO A 29 -1.74 8.64 3.27
N VAL A 30 -1.75 9.18 4.49
CA VAL A 30 -2.70 9.02 5.59
C VAL A 30 -4.03 8.47 5.11
N LEU A 31 -4.39 7.30 5.66
CA LEU A 31 -5.71 6.67 5.57
C LEU A 31 -6.81 7.75 5.56
N LYS A 32 -7.66 7.74 4.54
CA LYS A 32 -8.80 8.66 4.50
C LYS A 32 -9.88 8.14 5.43
N GLY A 33 -10.56 9.06 6.12
CA GLY A 33 -11.75 8.71 6.90
C GLY A 33 -12.84 8.15 5.99
N PRO A 34 -13.70 7.25 6.50
CA PRO A 34 -14.78 6.66 5.73
C PRO A 34 -15.78 7.72 5.27
N LYS A 35 -16.35 7.53 4.07
CA LYS A 35 -17.47 8.30 3.55
C LYS A 35 -18.78 7.57 3.79
N TYR A 36 -19.70 8.21 4.49
CA TYR A 36 -21.06 7.73 4.73
C TYR A 36 -22.10 8.40 3.82
N ASP A 37 -21.68 8.82 2.63
CA ASP A 37 -22.49 9.54 1.63
C ASP A 37 -23.10 8.61 0.56
N GLY A 38 -23.03 7.29 0.78
CA GLY A 38 -23.42 6.28 -0.20
C GLY A 38 -22.30 5.80 -1.12
N THR A 39 -21.08 6.38 -1.03
CA THR A 39 -19.90 5.85 -1.72
C THR A 39 -19.63 4.40 -1.28
N PRO A 40 -19.60 3.42 -2.20
CA PRO A 40 -19.39 2.02 -1.82
C PRO A 40 -18.02 1.77 -1.20
N PHE A 41 -17.99 0.87 -0.22
CA PHE A 41 -16.78 0.19 0.18
C PHE A 41 -16.43 -0.92 -0.80
N VAL A 42 -15.15 -1.02 -1.15
CA VAL A 42 -14.59 -2.11 -1.96
C VAL A 42 -13.70 -2.96 -1.07
N VAL A 43 -14.06 -4.23 -0.95
CA VAL A 43 -13.25 -5.24 -0.25
C VAL A 43 -12.40 -5.95 -1.29
N THR A 44 -11.08 -5.86 -1.16
CA THR A 44 -10.13 -6.64 -1.94
C THR A 44 -9.53 -7.70 -1.04
N THR A 45 -9.65 -8.97 -1.44
CA THR A 45 -9.09 -10.10 -0.70
C THR A 45 -8.05 -10.82 -1.55
N ASP A 46 -6.98 -11.28 -0.92
CA ASP A 46 -6.03 -12.21 -1.52
C ASP A 46 -5.75 -13.34 -0.53
N GLY A 47 -5.45 -14.52 -1.04
CA GLY A 47 -5.33 -15.73 -0.25
C GLY A 47 -4.25 -16.65 -0.76
N CYS A 48 -3.51 -17.26 0.16
CA CYS A 48 -2.59 -18.33 -0.14
C CYS A 48 -2.83 -19.52 0.80
N LYS A 49 -2.08 -20.60 0.60
CA LYS A 49 -2.16 -21.82 1.43
C LYS A 49 -2.05 -21.54 2.94
N PHE A 50 -1.41 -20.44 3.35
CA PHE A 50 -1.11 -20.15 4.75
C PHE A 50 -2.06 -19.11 5.38
N GLY A 51 -2.91 -18.44 4.60
CA GLY A 51 -3.82 -17.42 5.13
C GLY A 51 -4.45 -16.53 4.07
N PHE A 52 -5.39 -15.71 4.54
CA PHE A 52 -6.11 -14.71 3.74
C PHE A 52 -5.83 -13.32 4.28
N ALA A 53 -5.74 -12.36 3.38
CA ALA A 53 -5.66 -10.94 3.67
C ALA A 53 -6.85 -10.22 3.03
N GLY A 54 -7.27 -9.12 3.66
CA GLY A 54 -8.33 -8.25 3.16
C GLY A 54 -7.93 -6.79 3.30
N MET A 55 -8.25 -5.98 2.29
CA MET A 55 -8.13 -4.54 2.30
C MET A 55 -9.52 -3.94 2.03
N LEU A 56 -9.96 -3.08 2.93
CA LEU A 56 -11.18 -2.29 2.76
C LEU A 56 -10.78 -0.92 2.22
N SER A 57 -11.42 -0.48 1.14
CA SER A 57 -11.12 0.81 0.53
C SER A 57 -12.37 1.55 0.04
N GLN A 58 -12.27 2.88 -0.10
CA GLN A 58 -13.28 3.72 -0.72
C GLN A 58 -12.67 4.67 -1.75
N ARG A 59 -13.48 5.13 -2.70
CA ARG A 59 -13.03 6.07 -3.73
C ARG A 59 -13.01 7.51 -3.18
N HIS A 60 -11.84 8.14 -3.19
CA HIS A 60 -11.68 9.56 -2.88
C HIS A 60 -11.19 10.33 -4.11
N THR A 61 -11.80 11.49 -4.33
CA THR A 61 -11.31 12.47 -5.31
C THR A 61 -10.54 13.53 -4.55
N THR A 62 -9.32 13.82 -4.99
CA THR A 62 -8.50 14.91 -4.47
C THR A 62 -8.14 15.84 -5.62
N VAL A 63 -8.21 17.14 -5.37
CA VAL A 63 -7.75 18.16 -6.32
C VAL A 63 -6.28 18.41 -6.06
N LEU A 64 -5.44 18.23 -7.08
CA LEU A 64 -4.02 18.53 -7.02
C LEU A 64 -3.78 20.05 -7.05
N PRO A 65 -2.60 20.53 -6.62
CA PRO A 65 -2.28 21.97 -6.64
C PRO A 65 -2.42 22.63 -8.02
N ASN A 66 -2.32 21.87 -9.11
CA ASN A 66 -2.53 22.35 -10.48
C ASN A 66 -4.01 22.33 -10.94
N GLY A 67 -4.95 22.15 -10.02
CA GLY A 67 -6.40 22.10 -10.29
C GLY A 67 -6.89 20.78 -10.87
N LYS A 68 -6.00 19.81 -11.15
CA LYS A 68 -6.40 18.50 -11.69
C LYS A 68 -7.05 17.65 -10.62
N GLU A 69 -8.25 17.13 -10.90
CA GLU A 69 -8.88 16.11 -10.07
C GLU A 69 -8.26 14.73 -10.31
N VAL A 70 -8.00 14.01 -9.21
CA VAL A 70 -7.52 12.62 -9.26
C VAL A 70 -8.38 11.78 -8.33
N SER A 71 -8.93 10.70 -8.89
CA SER A 71 -9.69 9.69 -8.15
C SER A 71 -8.78 8.51 -7.79
N ARG A 72 -8.71 8.16 -6.50
CA ARG A 72 -7.93 7.03 -5.98
C ARG A 72 -8.75 6.20 -5.00
N MET A 73 -8.38 4.93 -4.85
CA MET A 73 -8.84 4.11 -3.74
C MET A 73 -7.95 4.40 -2.53
N HIS A 74 -8.56 4.64 -1.37
CA HIS A 74 -7.89 4.81 -0.09
C HIS A 74 -8.46 3.83 0.93
#